data_AF-A0A9E2U697-F1
#
_entry.id   AF-A0A9E2U697-F1
#
_cell.length_a   1.000
_cell.length_b   1.000
_cell.length_c   1.000
_cell.angle_alpha   90.00
_cell.angle_beta   90.00
_cell.angle_gamma   90.00
#
_symmetry.space_group_name_H-M   'P 1'
#
loop_
_entity.id
_entity.type
_entity.pdbx_description
1 polymer ?
#
loop_
_entity_poly.entity_id
_entity_poly.type
_entity_poly.pdbx_seq_one_letter_code
_entity_poly.pdbx_strand_id
1 'polypeptide(L)'
;MSKPISNQATLGTAGPRLQLGSVRSQDAARQEWDRIKRKNPDLLGSLSATPVRADLGDKGVFYRIQTGPVADAAAAERLCGELKQRNIGCIIAR
;
A
#
# COMPACT_ATOMS: atom_id res chain seq x y z
N MET A 1 -9.49 -43.18 -17.36
CA MET A 1 -8.95 -42.09 -18.21
C MET A 1 -8.49 -40.97 -17.28
N SER A 2 -7.25 -41.06 -16.79
CA SER A 2 -6.65 -40.06 -15.91
C SER A 2 -5.87 -39.07 -16.78
N LYS A 3 -6.31 -37.81 -16.83
CA LYS A 3 -5.57 -36.71 -17.42
C LYS A 3 -5.24 -35.70 -16.30
N PRO A 4 -3.99 -35.60 -15.83
CA PRO A 4 -3.51 -34.40 -15.14
C PRO A 4 -3.20 -33.32 -16.19
N ILE A 5 -3.37 -32.01 -15.95
CA ILE A 5 -2.45 -30.93 -16.38
C ILE A 5 -2.68 -29.64 -15.56
N SER A 6 -1.64 -29.30 -14.79
CA SER A 6 -1.07 -28.00 -14.43
C SER A 6 -1.96 -26.80 -14.07
N ASN A 7 -1.89 -26.48 -12.78
CA ASN A 7 -1.99 -25.16 -12.18
C ASN A 7 -1.19 -24.11 -13.00
N GLN A 8 -1.88 -23.33 -13.82
CA GLN A 8 -1.33 -22.17 -14.52
C GLN A 8 -1.96 -20.90 -13.93
N ALA A 9 -1.51 -20.50 -12.74
CA ALA A 9 -1.68 -19.12 -12.28
C ALA A 9 -0.53 -18.29 -12.86
N THR A 10 -0.55 -18.06 -14.17
CA THR A 10 0.43 -17.18 -14.82
C THR A 10 -0.13 -15.75 -14.89
N LEU A 11 0.60 -14.86 -14.21
CA LEU A 11 0.78 -13.43 -14.54
C LEU A 11 -0.31 -12.46 -14.07
N GLY A 12 -0.11 -11.87 -12.88
CA GLY A 12 -0.68 -10.55 -12.58
C GLY A 12 -1.03 -10.21 -11.15
N THR A 13 -0.77 -11.04 -10.13
CA THR A 13 -1.16 -10.67 -8.76
C THR A 13 -0.06 -9.86 -8.08
N ALA A 14 0.07 -8.59 -8.45
CA ALA A 14 0.69 -7.64 -7.51
C ALA A 14 -0.14 -7.76 -6.23
N GLY A 15 0.46 -8.32 -5.17
CA GLY A 15 -0.23 -8.53 -3.90
C GLY A 15 -0.82 -7.23 -3.33
N PRO A 16 -1.57 -7.29 -2.23
CA PRO A 16 -2.30 -6.13 -1.74
C PRO A 16 -1.38 -4.95 -1.45
N ARG A 17 -1.88 -3.75 -1.70
CA ARG A 17 -1.21 -2.50 -1.28
C ARG A 17 -1.86 -1.97 -0.02
N LEU A 18 -1.12 -1.16 0.73
CA LEU A 18 -1.64 -0.43 1.88
C LEU A 18 -1.69 1.05 1.57
N GLN A 19 -2.80 1.72 1.87
CA GLN A 19 -2.92 3.16 1.81
C GLN A 19 -2.68 3.75 3.20
N LEU A 20 -1.65 4.59 3.31
CA LEU A 20 -1.21 5.17 4.58
C LEU A 20 -1.80 6.56 4.85
N GLY A 21 -2.34 7.21 3.83
CA GLY A 21 -2.89 8.55 3.93
C GLY A 21 -3.31 9.12 2.60
N SER A 22 -3.79 10.37 2.62
CA SER A 22 -4.12 11.16 1.43
C SER A 22 -3.83 12.63 1.68
N VAL A 23 -3.14 13.28 0.75
CA VAL A 23 -2.68 14.67 0.87
C VAL A 23 -3.01 15.47 -0.39
N ARG A 24 -2.78 16.80 -0.37
CA ARG A 24 -3.23 17.72 -1.44
C ARG A 24 -2.32 17.79 -2.66
N SER A 25 -1.09 17.28 -2.60
CA SER A 25 -0.15 17.32 -3.73
C SER A 25 0.69 16.05 -3.81
N GLN A 26 1.24 15.79 -5.00
CA GLN A 26 2.12 14.65 -5.22
C GLN A 26 3.40 14.75 -4.39
N ASP A 27 3.97 15.95 -4.25
CA ASP A 27 5.20 16.16 -3.47
C ASP A 27 4.95 16.01 -1.97
N ALA A 28 3.81 16.49 -1.46
CA ALA A 28 3.42 16.23 -0.07
C ALA A 28 3.29 14.72 0.18
N ALA A 29 2.83 13.93 -0.81
CA ALA A 29 2.69 12.49 -0.66
C ALA A 29 4.06 11.80 -0.56
N ARG A 30 5.05 12.25 -1.35
CA ARG A 30 6.43 11.76 -1.27
C ARG A 30 7.09 12.12 0.06
N GLN A 31 6.98 13.38 0.47
CA GLN A 31 7.57 13.85 1.74
C GLN A 31 6.96 13.13 2.95
N GLU A 32 5.65 12.92 2.93
CA GLU A 32 4.96 12.22 4.01
C GLU A 32 5.33 10.74 4.05
N TRP A 33 5.46 10.09 2.88
CA TRP A 33 6.01 8.74 2.81
C TRP A 33 7.41 8.65 3.43
N ASP A 34 8.33 9.53 3.04
CA ASP A 34 9.69 9.53 3.57
C ASP A 34 9.70 9.73 5.09
N ARG A 35 8.83 10.62 5.61
CA ARG A 35 8.66 10.85 7.04
C ARG A 35 8.17 9.58 7.75
N ILE A 36 7.15 8.91 7.22
CA ILE A 36 6.60 7.67 7.81
C ILE A 36 7.63 6.55 7.75
N LYS A 37 8.30 6.34 6.60
CA LYS A 37 9.32 5.31 6.41
C LYS A 37 10.50 5.49 7.34
N ARG A 38 11.04 6.71 7.48
CA ARG A 38 12.14 7.00 8.41
C ARG A 38 11.81 6.70 9.87
N LYS A 39 10.54 6.86 10.28
CA LYS A 39 10.08 6.55 11.65
C LYS A 39 9.76 5.07 11.87
N ASN A 40 9.62 4.28 10.80
CA ASN A 40 9.24 2.87 10.86
C ASN A 40 10.10 2.01 9.91
N PRO A 41 11.45 2.09 10.00
CA PRO A 41 12.33 1.41 9.06
C PRO A 41 12.24 -0.12 9.17
N ASP A 42 11.87 -0.65 10.33
CA ASP A 42 11.64 -2.07 10.58
C ASP A 42 10.43 -2.61 9.81
N LEU A 43 9.39 -1.78 9.61
CA LEU A 43 8.16 -2.16 8.92
C LEU A 43 8.17 -1.81 7.43
N LEU A 44 8.78 -0.69 7.09
CA LEU A 44 8.67 -0.05 5.76
C LEU A 44 10.01 0.06 5.02
N GLY A 45 11.12 -0.36 5.63
CA GLY A 45 12.47 -0.17 5.11
C GLY A 45 12.67 -0.75 3.70
N SER A 46 12.14 -1.94 3.45
CA SER A 46 12.20 -2.65 2.17
C SER A 46 11.10 -2.25 1.18
N LEU A 47 10.10 -1.48 1.63
CA LEU A 47 8.97 -1.08 0.79
C LEU A 47 9.22 0.27 0.12
N SER A 48 8.47 0.50 -0.95
CA SER A 48 8.33 1.78 -1.62
C SER A 48 6.85 2.18 -1.63
N ALA A 49 6.60 3.48 -1.78
CA ALA A 49 5.25 4.00 -1.95
C ALA A 49 5.10 4.80 -3.24
N THR A 50 3.90 4.74 -3.79
CA THR A 50 3.48 5.45 -4.99
C THR A 50 2.35 6.42 -4.62
N PRO A 51 2.51 7.73 -4.93
CA PRO A 51 1.39 8.67 -4.91
C PRO A 51 0.37 8.30 -5.98
N VAL A 52 -0.89 8.04 -5.59
CA VAL A 52 -1.99 7.74 -6.51
C VAL A 52 -2.97 8.91 -6.50
N ARG A 53 -3.13 9.59 -7.64
CA ARG A 53 -4.12 10.68 -7.79
C ARG A 53 -5.53 10.14 -7.58
N ALA A 54 -6.30 10.82 -6.76
CA ALA A 54 -7.71 10.55 -6.48
C ALA A 54 -8.49 11.86 -6.63
N ASP A 55 -9.34 11.92 -7.65
CA ASP A 55 -10.26 13.04 -7.84
C ASP A 55 -11.53 12.77 -7.03
N LEU A 56 -11.86 13.65 -6.08
CA LEU A 56 -12.99 13.48 -5.18
C LEU A 56 -14.12 14.48 -5.50
N GLY A 57 -14.19 14.99 -6.73
CA GLY A 57 -15.22 15.94 -7.17
C GLY A 57 -15.07 17.27 -6.43
N ASP A 58 -16.15 17.73 -5.80
CA ASP A 58 -16.19 19.02 -5.08
C ASP A 58 -15.15 19.14 -3.96
N LYS A 59 -14.67 18.01 -3.43
CA LYS A 59 -13.60 17.98 -2.42
C LYS A 59 -12.21 18.25 -3.00
N GLY A 60 -12.09 18.22 -4.33
CA GLY A 60 -10.87 18.42 -5.09
C GLY A 60 -10.02 17.17 -5.23
N VAL A 61 -8.81 17.37 -5.76
CA VAL A 61 -7.84 16.32 -6.02
C VAL A 61 -7.01 16.04 -4.76
N PHE A 62 -6.82 14.76 -4.49
CA PHE A 62 -5.92 14.24 -3.46
C PHE A 62 -4.92 13.26 -4.07
N TYR A 63 -3.84 13.01 -3.34
CA TYR A 63 -2.83 12.02 -3.65
C TYR A 63 -2.75 11.03 -2.50
N ARG A 64 -3.17 9.79 -2.76
CA ARG A 64 -3.12 8.66 -1.83
C ARG A 64 -1.70 8.13 -1.74
N ILE A 65 -1.21 7.90 -0.53
CA ILE A 65 0.11 7.29 -0.30
C ILE A 65 -0.09 5.78 -0.24
N GLN A 66 0.23 5.04 -1.31
CA GLN A 66 0.08 3.58 -1.33
C GLN A 66 1.45 2.89 -1.31
N THR A 67 1.66 1.97 -0.36
CA THR A 67 2.88 1.16 -0.22
C THR A 67 2.63 -0.31 -0.55
N GLY A 68 3.66 -1.00 -1.01
CA GLY A 68 3.60 -2.39 -1.48
C GLY A 68 3.74 -2.51 -3.00
N PRO A 69 3.37 -3.65 -3.61
CA PRO A 69 2.57 -4.74 -3.06
C PRO A 69 3.28 -5.53 -1.95
N VAL A 70 2.51 -6.05 -0.98
CA VAL A 70 3.00 -7.06 -0.02
C VAL A 70 2.62 -8.46 -0.47
N ALA A 71 3.13 -9.50 0.20
CA ALA A 71 3.00 -10.89 -0.24
C ALA A 71 1.53 -11.35 -0.39
N ASP A 72 0.70 -11.09 0.61
CA ASP A 72 -0.69 -11.55 0.66
C ASP A 72 -1.56 -10.70 1.61
N ALA A 73 -2.84 -11.06 1.74
CA ALA A 73 -3.78 -10.36 2.61
C ALA A 73 -3.38 -10.43 4.09
N ALA A 74 -2.85 -11.55 4.56
CA ALA A 74 -2.43 -11.70 5.96
C ALA A 74 -1.22 -10.80 6.28
N ALA A 75 -0.26 -10.69 5.36
CA ALA A 75 0.85 -9.76 5.47
C ALA A 75 0.38 -8.30 5.48
N ALA A 76 -0.62 -7.97 4.63
CA ALA A 76 -1.23 -6.64 4.62
C ALA A 76 -1.93 -6.32 5.96
N GLU A 77 -2.73 -7.24 6.49
CA GLU A 77 -3.43 -7.07 7.77
C GLU A 77 -2.45 -6.87 8.94
N ARG A 78 -1.40 -7.70 9.03
CA ARG A 78 -0.37 -7.60 10.07
C ARG A 78 0.36 -6.26 10.01
N LEU A 79 0.93 -5.93 8.86
CA LEU A 79 1.65 -4.67 8.67
C LEU A 79 0.75 -3.46 8.95
N CYS A 80 -0.51 -3.50 8.50
CA CYS A 80 -1.46 -2.44 8.74
C CYS A 80 -1.83 -2.30 10.23
N GLY A 81 -1.95 -3.42 10.95
CA GLY A 81 -2.16 -3.44 12.39
C GLY A 81 -0.99 -2.82 13.16
N GLU A 82 0.24 -3.19 12.83
CA GLU A 82 1.46 -2.66 13.46
C GLU A 82 1.61 -1.15 13.21
N LEU A 83 1.32 -0.69 11.98
CA LEU A 83 1.32 0.74 11.66
C LEU A 83 0.27 1.52 12.47
N LYS A 84 -0.94 0.97 12.62
CA LYS A 84 -2.00 1.60 13.44
C LYS A 84 -1.60 1.73 14.90
N GLN A 85 -0.93 0.72 15.47
CA GLN A 85 -0.41 0.79 16.84
C GLN A 85 0.61 1.94 17.02
N ARG A 86 1.27 2.36 15.94
CA ARG A 86 2.20 3.50 15.91
C ARG A 86 1.54 4.81 15.51
N ASN A 87 0.21 4.89 15.56
CA ASN A 87 -0.60 6.04 15.14
C ASN A 87 -0.40 6.43 13.67
N ILE A 88 -0.02 5.47 12.82
CA ILE A 88 0.03 5.66 11.37
C ILE A 88 -1.29 5.17 10.77
N GLY A 89 -1.95 6.03 10.01
CA GLY A 89 -3.15 5.65 9.26
C GLY A 89 -2.82 4.51 8.31
N CYS A 90 -3.67 3.49 8.26
CA CYS A 90 -3.51 2.41 7.30
C CYS A 90 -4.85 1.75 6.97
N ILE A 91 -5.10 1.54 5.68
CA ILE A 91 -6.15 0.67 5.17
C ILE A 91 -5.59 -0.18 4.02
N ILE A 92 -6.16 -1.37 3.80
CA ILE A 92 -5.82 -2.18 2.64
C ILE A 92 -6.44 -1.53 1.40
N ALA A 93 -5.60 -1.19 0.42
CA ALA A 93 -6.01 -0.63 -0.85
C ALA A 93 -6.43 -1.77 -1.78
N ARG A 94 -7.58 -1.57 -2.43
CA ARG A 94 -8.20 -2.47 -3.41
C ARG A 94 -8.13 -1.84 -4.79
#